data_AF-A0A1F5G321-F1
#
_entry.id   AF-A0A1F5G321-F1
#
_cell.length_a   1.000
_cell.length_b   1.000
_cell.length_c   1.000
_cell.angle_alpha   90.00
_cell.angle_beta   90.00
_cell.angle_gamma   90.00
#
_symmetry.space_group_name_H-M   'P 1'
#
loop_
_entity.id
_entity.type
_entity.pdbx_description
1 polymer ?
#
loop_
_entity_poly.entity_id
_entity_poly.type
_entity_poly.pdbx_seq_one_letter_code
_entity_poly.pdbx_strand_id
1 'polypeptide(L)'
;MDKYKKEVLSNGLRLLTIPMEGVNSVTVTIFVGAGSRYEERKTIGLAHFCEHMFFKGTKKRPRAFDISSQIDGIGGEFNAGTSKDYTVFYVKADAKHLDLALDVLSDMISNSLFDPQEIEREKGVIIEEINMHDDTPRERVDDVLDGLLFGDHPLGWYIGGLKDTVITFKRDDFLDYLNSLYSASNIVCTIAGKFDEAKIGKKATKILGKLKNFKPKKFDKVGRLKGKERVKLIYKKTEQAHISLGLRAYSLFDPKRYALDVLNTILGRGMSSRLFINVRERLGLAYYIASSSTSYQDT
;
A
#
# COMPACT_ATOMS: atom_id res chain seq x y z
N MET A 1 13.22 8.62 25.59
CA MET A 1 12.67 7.32 26.01
C MET A 1 12.07 6.68 24.78
N ASP A 2 12.44 5.44 24.51
CA ASP A 2 12.05 4.76 23.27
C ASP A 2 10.53 4.70 23.17
N LYS A 3 9.98 5.47 22.22
CA LYS A 3 8.55 5.69 21.99
C LYS A 3 7.83 4.45 21.45
N TYR A 4 8.49 3.29 21.43
CA TYR A 4 7.95 2.04 20.93
C TYR A 4 8.73 0.84 21.47
N LYS A 5 8.09 -0.32 21.53
CA LYS A 5 8.71 -1.62 21.79
C LYS A 5 8.58 -2.51 20.56
N LYS A 6 9.66 -3.21 20.21
CA LYS A 6 9.69 -4.20 19.12
C LYS A 6 9.90 -5.59 19.69
N GLU A 7 9.06 -6.52 19.25
CA GLU A 7 9.14 -7.94 19.58
C GLU A 7 9.04 -8.78 18.30
N VAL A 8 9.67 -9.95 18.28
CA VAL A 8 9.47 -10.96 17.24
C VAL A 8 8.79 -12.14 17.92
N LEU A 9 7.56 -12.44 17.51
CA LEU A 9 6.79 -13.57 18.02
C LEU A 9 7.43 -14.89 17.60
N SER A 10 7.06 -15.98 18.26
CA SER A 10 7.61 -17.32 17.97
C SER A 10 7.36 -17.80 16.53
N ASN A 11 6.32 -17.30 15.86
CA ASN A 11 6.06 -17.58 14.44
C ASN A 11 6.81 -16.64 13.47
N GLY A 12 7.68 -15.77 13.97
CA GLY A 12 8.48 -14.84 13.16
C GLY A 12 7.82 -13.49 12.86
N LEU A 13 6.55 -13.31 13.24
CA LEU A 13 5.85 -12.03 13.07
C LEU A 13 6.48 -10.95 13.93
N ARG A 14 6.68 -9.77 13.34
CA ARG A 14 7.22 -8.60 14.05
C ARG A 14 6.05 -7.82 14.65
N LEU A 15 6.10 -7.58 15.95
CA LEU A 15 5.14 -6.76 16.68
C LEU A 15 5.81 -5.45 17.12
N LEU A 16 5.19 -4.33 16.79
CA LEU A 16 5.56 -3.00 17.26
C LEU A 16 4.43 -2.45 18.13
N THR A 17 4.74 -2.05 19.36
CA THR A 17 3.77 -1.43 20.27
C THR A 17 4.23 -0.03 20.65
N ILE A 18 3.33 0.95 20.52
CA ILE A 18 3.60 2.38 20.69
C ILE A 18 2.57 2.93 21.69
N PRO A 19 2.84 2.84 23.01
CA PRO A 19 1.94 3.40 24.01
C PRO A 19 1.88 4.92 23.84
N MET A 20 0.67 5.48 23.85
CA MET A 20 0.45 6.92 23.72
C MET A 20 -0.39 7.42 24.89
N GLU A 21 0.21 8.30 25.69
CA GLU A 21 -0.50 9.01 26.75
C GLU A 21 -1.43 10.08 26.16
N GLY A 22 -2.53 10.38 26.84
CA GLY A 22 -3.46 11.45 26.46
C GLY A 22 -4.44 11.14 25.33
N VAL A 23 -4.43 9.92 24.78
CA VAL A 23 -5.43 9.46 23.80
C VAL A 23 -6.35 8.39 24.39
N ASN A 24 -7.59 8.31 23.91
CA ASN A 24 -8.53 7.23 24.26
C ASN A 24 -8.76 6.25 23.10
N SER A 25 -8.06 6.44 21.99
CA SER A 25 -8.13 5.58 20.80
C SER A 25 -6.96 4.61 20.73
N VAL A 26 -7.10 3.62 19.85
CA VAL A 26 -6.04 2.72 19.42
C VAL A 26 -6.13 2.52 17.91
N THR A 27 -4.97 2.40 17.28
CA THR A 27 -4.82 1.99 15.88
C THR A 27 -4.00 0.71 15.84
N VAL A 28 -4.58 -0.31 15.21
CA VAL A 28 -3.90 -1.55 14.88
C VAL A 28 -3.66 -1.54 13.38
N THR A 29 -2.45 -1.85 12.97
CA THR A 29 -2.05 -1.92 11.56
C THR A 29 -1.32 -3.22 11.28
N ILE A 30 -1.61 -3.84 10.15
CA ILE A 30 -0.86 -4.99 9.62
C ILE A 30 -0.23 -4.54 8.31
N PHE A 31 1.10 -4.48 8.27
CA PHE A 31 1.88 -4.36 7.05
C PHE A 31 2.33 -5.74 6.60
N VAL A 32 2.14 -6.03 5.32
CA VAL A 32 2.68 -7.23 4.65
C VAL A 32 3.70 -6.77 3.62
N GLY A 33 4.89 -7.37 3.60
CA GLY A 33 5.90 -7.14 2.55
C GLY A 33 5.49 -7.77 1.21
N ALA A 34 4.33 -7.37 0.70
CA ALA A 34 3.68 -7.83 -0.51
C ALA A 34 3.15 -6.60 -1.24
N GLY A 35 3.25 -6.52 -2.56
CA GLY A 35 2.75 -5.37 -3.32
C GLY A 35 2.88 -5.63 -4.81
N SER A 36 2.52 -4.66 -5.64
CA SER A 36 2.55 -4.84 -7.11
C SER A 36 3.95 -5.17 -7.64
N ARG A 37 5.02 -4.87 -6.90
CA ARG A 37 6.39 -5.21 -7.28
C ARG A 37 6.67 -6.72 -7.34
N TYR A 38 5.84 -7.53 -6.68
CA TYR A 38 6.01 -8.99 -6.63
C TYR A 38 5.21 -9.74 -7.70
N GLU A 39 4.46 -8.99 -8.51
CA GLU A 39 3.63 -9.50 -9.60
C GLU A 39 4.47 -9.92 -10.81
N GLU A 40 3.86 -10.74 -11.65
CA GLU A 40 4.35 -11.08 -12.97
C GLU A 40 3.45 -10.44 -14.02
N ARG A 41 3.88 -10.42 -15.29
CA ARG A 41 3.09 -9.83 -16.38
C ARG A 41 1.64 -10.31 -16.44
N LYS A 42 1.43 -11.61 -16.18
CA LYS A 42 0.10 -12.24 -16.19
C LYS A 42 -0.75 -11.92 -14.95
N THR A 43 -0.14 -11.36 -13.90
CA THR A 43 -0.79 -11.02 -12.63
C THR A 43 -0.70 -9.53 -12.29
N ILE A 44 -0.51 -8.66 -13.29
CA ILE A 44 -0.46 -7.20 -13.08
C ILE A 44 -1.79 -6.71 -12.49
N GLY A 45 -1.76 -6.11 -11.30
CA GLY A 45 -2.93 -5.65 -10.54
C GLY A 45 -3.46 -6.64 -9.50
N LEU A 46 -2.87 -7.84 -9.39
CA LEU A 46 -3.35 -8.87 -8.46
C LEU A 46 -3.18 -8.47 -6.99
N ALA A 47 -2.13 -7.72 -6.63
CA ALA A 47 -1.91 -7.26 -5.27
C ALA A 47 -3.02 -6.30 -4.82
N HIS A 48 -3.39 -5.36 -5.68
CA HIS A 48 -4.50 -4.43 -5.46
C HIS A 48 -5.84 -5.16 -5.40
N PHE A 49 -6.06 -6.12 -6.30
CA PHE A 49 -7.27 -6.93 -6.25
C PHE A 49 -7.33 -7.78 -4.96
N CYS A 50 -6.21 -8.35 -4.49
CA CYS A 50 -6.17 -9.04 -3.20
C CYS A 50 -6.64 -8.13 -2.07
N GLU A 51 -6.22 -6.86 -2.06
CA GLU A 51 -6.67 -5.85 -1.10
C GLU A 51 -8.20 -5.78 -1.02
N HIS A 52 -8.88 -5.59 -2.16
CA HIS A 52 -10.34 -5.56 -2.22
C HIS A 52 -10.97 -6.84 -1.65
N MET A 53 -10.41 -7.99 -2.04
CA MET A 53 -10.95 -9.30 -1.66
C MET A 53 -10.84 -9.59 -0.16
N PHE A 54 -9.88 -8.99 0.57
CA PHE A 54 -9.80 -9.12 2.02
C PHE A 54 -11.04 -8.56 2.75
N PHE A 55 -11.78 -7.65 2.11
CA PHE A 55 -13.02 -7.08 2.65
C PHE A 55 -14.27 -7.86 2.27
N LYS A 56 -14.19 -8.88 1.39
CA LYS A 56 -15.37 -9.56 0.84
C LYS A 56 -15.88 -10.74 1.66
N GLY A 57 -15.12 -11.16 2.67
CA GLY A 57 -15.58 -12.17 3.63
C GLY A 57 -14.47 -13.11 4.09
N THR A 58 -14.66 -13.65 5.29
CA THR A 58 -13.79 -14.61 5.95
C THR A 58 -14.61 -15.80 6.45
N LYS A 59 -13.94 -16.86 6.93
CA LYS A 59 -14.62 -18.00 7.57
C LYS A 59 -15.47 -17.61 8.79
N LYS A 60 -15.05 -16.59 9.55
CA LYS A 60 -15.77 -16.11 10.75
C LYS A 60 -16.78 -15.01 10.42
N ARG A 61 -16.56 -14.26 9.34
CA ARG A 61 -17.39 -13.14 8.86
C ARG A 61 -17.67 -13.35 7.37
N PRO A 62 -18.63 -14.22 7.01
CA PRO A 62 -18.75 -14.75 5.65
C PRO A 62 -19.03 -13.70 4.57
N ARG A 63 -19.63 -12.56 4.93
CA ARG A 63 -19.98 -11.49 3.98
C ARG A 63 -19.23 -10.21 4.32
N ALA A 64 -19.04 -9.36 3.30
CA ALA A 64 -18.47 -8.02 3.49
C ALA A 64 -19.17 -7.22 4.59
N PHE A 65 -20.51 -7.28 4.63
CA PHE A 65 -21.31 -6.63 5.68
C PHE A 65 -20.98 -7.13 7.09
N ASP A 66 -20.65 -8.41 7.27
CA ASP A 66 -20.32 -8.98 8.59
C ASP A 66 -18.97 -8.47 9.11
N ILE A 67 -18.09 -8.00 8.21
CA ILE A 67 -16.84 -7.31 8.55
C ILE A 67 -17.11 -5.85 8.87
N SER A 68 -17.73 -5.11 7.95
CA SER A 68 -17.93 -3.67 8.10
C SER A 68 -18.81 -3.33 9.30
N SER A 69 -19.94 -4.01 9.47
CA SER A 69 -20.89 -3.73 10.56
C SER A 69 -20.30 -3.89 11.96
N GLN A 70 -19.29 -4.75 12.15
CA GLN A 70 -18.62 -4.90 13.43
C GLN A 70 -17.73 -3.72 13.78
N ILE A 71 -17.08 -3.12 12.79
CA ILE A 71 -16.24 -1.93 12.97
C ILE A 71 -17.12 -0.68 13.04
N ASP A 72 -18.07 -0.52 12.13
CA ASP A 72 -19.00 0.61 12.10
C ASP A 72 -19.84 0.67 13.38
N GLY A 73 -20.29 -0.49 13.87
CA GLY A 73 -21.11 -0.61 15.09
C GLY A 73 -20.40 -0.16 16.37
N ILE A 74 -19.08 -0.02 16.36
CA ILE A 74 -18.29 0.52 17.48
C ILE A 74 -17.77 1.94 17.21
N GLY A 75 -18.18 2.56 16.10
CA GLY A 75 -17.66 3.87 15.64
C GLY A 75 -16.18 3.81 15.23
N GLY A 76 -15.71 2.62 14.81
CA GLY A 76 -14.37 2.43 14.31
C GLY A 76 -14.23 2.82 12.84
N GLU A 77 -12.99 2.94 12.40
CA GLU A 77 -12.61 3.14 11.00
C GLU A 77 -11.66 2.02 10.61
N PHE A 78 -11.80 1.49 9.41
CA PHE A 78 -10.90 0.48 8.88
C PHE A 78 -10.74 0.67 7.39
N ASN A 79 -9.53 0.43 6.90
CA ASN A 79 -9.21 0.55 5.49
C ASN A 79 -7.92 -0.23 5.17
N ALA A 80 -7.56 -0.25 3.91
CA ALA A 80 -6.32 -0.82 3.42
C ALA A 80 -5.64 0.09 2.41
N GLY A 81 -4.49 -0.34 1.92
CA GLY A 81 -3.83 0.27 0.78
C GLY A 81 -2.69 -0.58 0.27
N THR A 82 -2.52 -0.58 -1.05
CA THR A 82 -1.48 -1.32 -1.74
C THR A 82 -0.45 -0.36 -2.33
N SER A 83 0.82 -0.64 -2.03
CA SER A 83 1.98 0.02 -2.61
C SER A 83 2.70 -0.91 -3.58
N LYS A 84 3.82 -0.45 -4.13
CA LYS A 84 4.75 -1.32 -4.88
C LYS A 84 5.35 -2.38 -3.95
N ASP A 85 5.80 -2.00 -2.76
CA ASP A 85 6.60 -2.86 -1.87
C ASP A 85 5.80 -3.50 -0.70
N TYR A 86 4.62 -2.97 -0.36
CA TYR A 86 3.83 -3.44 0.78
C TYR A 86 2.33 -3.22 0.59
N THR A 87 1.53 -4.01 1.33
CA THR A 87 0.09 -3.82 1.51
C THR A 87 -0.15 -3.58 2.99
N VAL A 88 -1.00 -2.62 3.31
CA VAL A 88 -1.33 -2.24 4.68
C VAL A 88 -2.82 -2.40 4.93
N PHE A 89 -3.18 -2.88 6.12
CA PHE A 89 -4.56 -2.93 6.61
C PHE A 89 -4.59 -2.32 7.99
N TYR A 90 -5.59 -1.49 8.31
CA TYR A 90 -5.70 -0.92 9.64
C TYR A 90 -7.14 -0.91 10.16
N VAL A 91 -7.23 -0.88 11.48
CA VAL A 91 -8.44 -0.54 12.23
C VAL A 91 -8.05 0.51 13.26
N LYS A 92 -8.82 1.59 13.34
CA LYS A 92 -8.74 2.63 14.35
C LYS A 92 -10.07 2.68 15.10
N ALA A 93 -10.02 2.62 16.42
CA ALA A 93 -11.22 2.60 17.25
C ALA A 93 -10.94 3.17 18.66
N ASP A 94 -11.98 3.26 19.49
CA ASP A 94 -11.81 3.44 20.93
C ASP A 94 -10.98 2.28 21.51
N ALA A 95 -10.07 2.58 22.44
CA ALA A 95 -9.12 1.65 23.02
C ALA A 95 -9.78 0.41 23.66
N LYS A 96 -11.02 0.53 24.16
CA LYS A 96 -11.75 -0.62 24.73
C LYS A 96 -12.05 -1.72 23.70
N HIS A 97 -12.02 -1.39 22.40
CA HIS A 97 -12.28 -2.31 21.30
C HIS A 97 -11.02 -2.89 20.64
N LEU A 98 -9.84 -2.72 21.25
CA LEU A 98 -8.58 -3.28 20.76
C LEU A 98 -8.66 -4.78 20.41
N ASP A 99 -9.35 -5.57 21.23
CA ASP A 99 -9.47 -7.01 21.00
C ASP A 99 -10.28 -7.30 19.73
N LEU A 100 -11.31 -6.52 19.44
CA LEU A 100 -12.08 -6.64 18.20
C LEU A 100 -11.25 -6.20 16.99
N ALA A 101 -10.50 -5.10 17.09
CA ALA A 101 -9.63 -4.62 16.02
C ALA A 101 -8.57 -5.67 15.61
N LEU A 102 -7.91 -6.29 16.60
CA LEU A 102 -6.96 -7.38 16.36
C LEU A 102 -7.63 -8.61 15.75
N ASP A 103 -8.81 -8.99 16.25
CA ASP A 103 -9.53 -10.16 15.77
C ASP A 103 -10.05 -9.98 14.34
N VAL A 104 -10.56 -8.80 13.98
CA VAL A 104 -11.00 -8.48 12.60
C VAL A 104 -9.82 -8.55 11.64
N LEU A 105 -8.74 -7.82 11.91
CA LEU A 105 -7.57 -7.79 11.02
C LEU A 105 -6.91 -9.16 10.90
N SER A 106 -6.75 -9.88 12.00
CA SER A 106 -6.16 -11.23 11.96
C SER A 106 -7.00 -12.20 11.14
N ASP A 107 -8.33 -12.09 11.23
CA ASP A 107 -9.26 -12.96 10.53
C ASP A 107 -9.32 -12.65 9.02
N MET A 108 -9.30 -11.36 8.64
CA MET A 108 -9.15 -10.95 7.24
C MET A 108 -7.87 -11.57 6.66
N ILE A 109 -6.72 -11.37 7.30
CA ILE A 109 -5.44 -11.84 6.76
C ILE A 109 -5.31 -13.38 6.73
N SER A 110 -5.90 -14.09 7.70
CA SER A 110 -5.68 -15.54 7.84
C SER A 110 -6.77 -16.40 7.20
N ASN A 111 -8.00 -15.89 7.11
CA ASN A 111 -9.19 -16.69 6.84
C ASN A 111 -10.10 -16.10 5.75
N SER A 112 -9.64 -15.13 4.96
CA SER A 112 -10.40 -14.65 3.80
C SER A 112 -10.75 -15.78 2.85
N LEU A 113 -11.99 -15.77 2.36
CA LEU A 113 -12.55 -16.85 1.56
C LEU A 113 -12.08 -16.81 0.11
N PHE A 114 -11.86 -15.60 -0.42
CA PHE A 114 -11.67 -15.34 -1.85
C PHE A 114 -12.76 -16.05 -2.66
N ASP A 115 -14.02 -15.73 -2.37
CA ASP A 115 -15.19 -16.35 -3.01
C ASP A 115 -15.17 -16.04 -4.52
N PRO A 116 -15.22 -17.06 -5.41
CA PRO A 116 -15.29 -16.85 -6.85
C PRO A 116 -16.41 -15.90 -7.30
N GLN A 117 -17.57 -15.90 -6.64
CA GLN A 117 -18.67 -15.00 -6.99
C GLN A 117 -18.33 -13.54 -6.69
N GLU A 118 -17.67 -13.29 -5.56
CA GLU A 118 -17.20 -11.95 -5.21
C GLU A 118 -16.06 -11.50 -6.13
N ILE A 119 -15.16 -12.41 -6.54
CA ILE A 119 -14.11 -12.12 -7.53
C ILE A 119 -14.74 -11.65 -8.85
N GLU A 120 -15.73 -12.37 -9.39
CA GLU A 120 -16.37 -11.96 -10.64
C GLU A 120 -17.10 -10.61 -10.54
N ARG A 121 -17.71 -10.31 -9.38
CA ARG A 121 -18.32 -9.00 -9.12
C ARG A 121 -17.29 -7.89 -9.07
N GLU A 122 -16.18 -8.12 -8.36
CA GLU A 122 -15.19 -7.09 -8.08
C GLU A 122 -14.34 -6.73 -9.30
N LYS A 123 -14.23 -7.62 -10.29
CA LYS A 123 -13.62 -7.29 -11.60
C LYS A 123 -14.22 -6.01 -12.20
N GLY A 124 -15.54 -5.86 -12.16
CA GLY A 124 -16.21 -4.67 -12.67
C GLY A 124 -15.85 -3.41 -11.89
N VAL A 125 -15.81 -3.50 -10.56
CA VAL A 125 -15.44 -2.38 -9.67
C VAL A 125 -14.02 -1.89 -9.97
N ILE A 126 -13.07 -2.82 -10.09
CA ILE A 126 -11.66 -2.48 -10.36
C ILE A 126 -11.48 -1.90 -11.77
N ILE A 127 -12.23 -2.40 -12.77
CA ILE A 127 -12.20 -1.82 -14.12
C ILE A 127 -12.68 -0.37 -14.11
N GLU A 128 -13.72 -0.05 -13.34
CA GLU A 128 -14.18 1.32 -13.19
C GLU A 128 -13.19 2.21 -12.43
N GLU A 129 -12.48 1.68 -11.44
CA GLU A 129 -11.40 2.41 -10.79
C GLU A 129 -10.26 2.73 -11.76
N ILE A 130 -9.87 1.77 -12.60
CA ILE A 130 -8.89 2.01 -13.68
C ILE A 130 -9.42 3.10 -14.65
N ASN A 131 -10.70 3.08 -15.02
CA ASN A 131 -11.31 4.12 -15.86
C ASN A 131 -11.22 5.49 -15.20
N MET A 132 -11.62 5.60 -13.92
CA MET A 132 -11.59 6.85 -13.17
C MET A 132 -10.18 7.42 -13.07
N HIS A 133 -9.18 6.56 -12.86
CA HIS A 133 -7.77 6.96 -12.83
C HIS A 133 -7.27 7.41 -14.21
N ASP A 134 -7.58 6.68 -15.29
CA ASP A 134 -7.25 7.07 -16.68
C ASP A 134 -7.97 8.38 -17.11
N ASP A 135 -9.10 8.71 -16.48
CA ASP A 135 -9.83 9.96 -16.65
C ASP A 135 -9.33 11.10 -15.74
N THR A 136 -8.29 10.84 -14.94
CA THR A 136 -7.61 11.83 -14.10
C THR A 136 -6.16 12.04 -14.58
N PRO A 137 -5.92 12.88 -15.62
CA PRO A 137 -4.59 13.07 -16.22
C PRO A 137 -3.49 13.48 -15.24
N ARG A 138 -3.85 14.18 -14.16
CA ARG A 138 -2.90 14.61 -13.11
C ARG A 138 -2.27 13.43 -12.38
N GLU A 139 -3.04 12.37 -12.13
CA GLU A 139 -2.52 11.16 -11.48
C GLU A 139 -1.85 10.28 -12.52
N ARG A 140 -2.50 10.12 -13.68
CA ARG A 140 -2.04 9.23 -14.73
C ARG A 140 -0.64 9.57 -15.25
N VAL A 141 -0.27 10.86 -15.28
CA VAL A 141 1.05 11.30 -15.78
C VAL A 141 2.20 10.74 -14.96
N ASP A 142 2.01 10.49 -13.66
CA ASP A 142 3.06 9.93 -12.81
C ASP A 142 3.25 8.44 -13.10
N ASP A 143 2.21 7.67 -13.42
CA ASP A 143 2.35 6.29 -13.90
C ASP A 143 2.99 6.20 -15.29
N VAL A 144 2.78 7.20 -16.14
CA VAL A 144 3.50 7.32 -17.42
C VAL A 144 5.00 7.52 -17.17
N LEU A 145 5.34 8.37 -16.18
CA LEU A 145 6.71 8.59 -15.77
C LEU A 145 7.33 7.34 -15.13
N ASP A 146 6.61 6.61 -14.27
CA ASP A 146 7.06 5.33 -13.70
C ASP A 146 7.39 4.32 -14.79
N GLY A 147 6.52 4.20 -15.81
CA GLY A 147 6.78 3.35 -16.97
C GLY A 147 8.02 3.76 -17.78
N LEU A 148 8.32 5.06 -17.89
CA LEU A 148 9.57 5.54 -18.48
C LEU A 148 10.78 5.26 -17.60
N LEU A 149 10.65 5.48 -16.29
CA LEU A 149 11.72 5.34 -15.33
C LEU A 149 12.10 3.88 -15.16
N PHE A 150 11.15 2.95 -15.15
CA PHE A 150 11.39 1.54 -14.83
C PHE A 150 11.20 0.59 -16.01
N GLY A 151 10.64 1.08 -17.12
CA GLY A 151 10.37 0.26 -18.30
C GLY A 151 9.39 -0.85 -17.96
N ASP A 152 9.77 -2.07 -18.31
CA ASP A 152 8.96 -3.26 -18.05
C ASP A 152 9.22 -3.93 -16.69
N HIS A 153 9.91 -3.24 -15.78
CA HIS A 153 10.08 -3.73 -14.43
C HIS A 153 8.78 -3.50 -13.63
N PRO A 154 8.42 -4.34 -12.63
CA PRO A 154 7.20 -4.19 -11.83
C PRO A 154 6.98 -2.80 -11.19
N LEU A 155 8.06 -2.10 -10.83
CA LEU A 155 7.98 -0.70 -10.36
C LEU A 155 7.38 0.27 -11.40
N GLY A 156 7.46 -0.04 -12.70
CA GLY A 156 6.91 0.76 -13.79
C GLY A 156 5.48 0.41 -14.17
N TRP A 157 4.88 -0.60 -13.55
CA TRP A 157 3.51 -1.02 -13.83
C TRP A 157 2.53 -0.33 -12.88
N TYR A 158 1.37 0.09 -13.38
CA TYR A 158 0.32 0.70 -12.55
C TYR A 158 -0.19 -0.28 -11.50
N ILE A 159 -0.39 0.18 -10.26
CA ILE A 159 -0.78 -0.66 -9.11
C ILE A 159 -2.17 -1.26 -9.33
N GLY A 160 -3.13 -0.48 -9.85
CA GLY A 160 -4.48 -0.96 -10.16
C GLY A 160 -4.52 -1.98 -11.30
N GLY A 161 -3.42 -2.13 -12.03
CA GLY A 161 -3.21 -3.16 -13.04
C GLY A 161 -3.68 -2.79 -14.45
N LEU A 162 -3.96 -3.80 -15.26
CA LEU A 162 -4.48 -3.65 -16.62
C LEU A 162 -5.86 -4.31 -16.70
N LYS A 163 -6.80 -3.72 -17.43
CA LYS A 163 -8.14 -4.31 -17.62
C LYS A 163 -8.04 -5.74 -18.16
N ASP A 164 -7.14 -5.96 -19.13
CA ASP A 164 -6.92 -7.25 -19.77
C ASP A 164 -6.39 -8.32 -18.81
N THR A 165 -5.63 -7.95 -17.78
CA THR A 165 -5.18 -8.92 -16.76
C THR A 165 -6.27 -9.14 -15.72
N VAL A 166 -6.89 -8.06 -15.22
CA VAL A 166 -7.95 -8.10 -14.18
C VAL A 166 -9.10 -9.03 -14.55
N ILE A 167 -9.58 -9.01 -15.80
CA ILE A 167 -10.69 -9.88 -16.23
C ILE A 167 -10.34 -11.37 -16.20
N THR A 168 -9.05 -11.71 -16.29
CA THR A 168 -8.58 -13.11 -16.40
C THR A 168 -8.37 -13.79 -15.07
N PHE A 169 -8.27 -13.04 -13.96
CA PHE A 169 -7.94 -13.60 -12.67
C PHE A 169 -8.96 -14.62 -12.18
N LYS A 170 -8.43 -15.67 -11.57
CA LYS A 170 -9.15 -16.76 -10.94
C LYS A 170 -8.71 -16.89 -9.51
N ARG A 171 -9.54 -17.51 -8.69
CA ARG A 171 -9.28 -17.71 -7.25
C ARG A 171 -7.88 -18.25 -6.93
N ASP A 172 -7.38 -19.18 -7.73
CA ASP A 172 -6.07 -19.79 -7.49
C ASP A 172 -4.92 -18.78 -7.64
N ASP A 173 -5.05 -17.77 -8.52
CA ASP A 173 -4.04 -16.71 -8.65
C ASP A 173 -3.88 -15.94 -7.31
N PHE A 174 -4.99 -15.60 -6.67
CA PHE A 174 -5.00 -14.94 -5.36
C PHE A 174 -4.36 -15.83 -4.29
N LEU A 175 -4.73 -17.11 -4.26
CA LEU A 175 -4.19 -18.05 -3.27
C LEU A 175 -2.69 -18.26 -3.46
N ASP A 176 -2.22 -18.37 -4.69
CA ASP A 176 -0.79 -18.49 -5.00
C ASP A 176 -0.02 -17.23 -4.57
N TYR A 177 -0.58 -16.05 -4.83
CA TYR A 177 -0.01 -14.79 -4.37
C TYR A 177 0.09 -14.75 -2.83
N LEU A 178 -0.99 -15.09 -2.13
CA LEU A 178 -1.02 -15.15 -0.67
C LEU A 178 -0.02 -16.16 -0.11
N ASN A 179 -0.01 -17.38 -0.65
CA ASN A 179 0.90 -18.45 -0.24
C ASN A 179 2.38 -18.13 -0.49
N SER A 180 2.67 -17.15 -1.36
CA SER A 180 4.03 -16.72 -1.64
C SER A 180 4.51 -15.55 -0.77
N LEU A 181 3.62 -14.76 -0.18
CA LEU A 181 3.98 -13.49 0.47
C LEU A 181 3.37 -13.25 1.85
N TYR A 182 2.18 -13.79 2.16
CA TYR A 182 1.45 -13.54 3.40
C TYR A 182 1.92 -14.47 4.52
N SER A 183 3.23 -14.41 4.76
CA SER A 183 3.91 -15.16 5.80
C SER A 183 4.05 -14.35 7.08
N ALA A 184 3.97 -15.00 8.24
CA ALA A 184 4.22 -14.37 9.53
C ALA A 184 5.55 -13.59 9.55
N SER A 185 6.65 -14.16 9.05
CA SER A 185 7.95 -13.45 8.98
C SER A 185 7.95 -12.22 8.06
N ASN A 186 7.02 -12.16 7.10
CA ASN A 186 6.83 -11.03 6.19
C ASN A 186 5.83 -9.99 6.69
N ILE A 187 5.28 -10.18 7.89
CA ILE A 187 4.27 -9.31 8.48
C ILE A 187 4.87 -8.48 9.63
N VAL A 188 4.46 -7.22 9.69
CA VAL A 188 4.65 -6.35 10.85
C VAL A 188 3.28 -5.89 11.35
N CYS A 189 2.92 -6.26 12.57
CA CYS A 189 1.77 -5.68 13.25
C CYS A 189 2.21 -4.51 14.11
N THR A 190 1.56 -3.36 13.98
CA THR A 190 1.77 -2.19 14.84
C THR A 190 0.51 -1.91 15.66
N ILE A 191 0.68 -1.63 16.94
CA ILE A 191 -0.40 -1.24 17.86
C ILE A 191 0.01 0.06 18.52
N ALA A 192 -0.66 1.16 18.16
CA ALA A 192 -0.36 2.50 18.67
C ALA A 192 -1.60 3.11 19.34
N GLY A 193 -1.44 3.72 20.50
CA GLY A 193 -2.54 4.34 21.24
C GLY A 193 -2.60 3.94 22.71
N LYS A 194 -3.81 3.90 23.27
CA LYS A 194 -4.06 3.50 24.66
C LYS A 194 -4.25 1.98 24.78
N PHE A 195 -3.40 1.32 25.56
CA PHE A 195 -3.52 -0.09 25.90
C PHE A 195 -2.68 -0.43 27.14
N ASP A 196 -2.94 -1.60 27.72
CA ASP A 196 -2.13 -2.15 28.82
C ASP A 196 -0.89 -2.85 28.25
N GLU A 197 0.27 -2.22 28.40
CA GLU A 197 1.56 -2.73 27.93
C GLU A 197 1.93 -4.10 28.49
N ALA A 198 1.52 -4.40 29.73
CA ALA A 198 1.83 -5.68 30.37
C ALA A 198 1.02 -6.84 29.76
N LYS A 199 -0.12 -6.54 29.13
CA LYS A 199 -1.04 -7.55 28.55
C LYS A 199 -0.96 -7.64 27.04
N ILE A 200 -0.57 -6.58 26.33
CA ILE A 200 -0.70 -6.50 24.88
C ILE A 200 0.12 -7.57 24.14
N GLY A 201 1.34 -7.86 24.58
CA GLY A 201 2.18 -8.89 23.96
C GLY A 201 1.54 -10.28 24.00
N LYS A 202 0.96 -10.67 25.14
CA LYS A 202 0.24 -11.94 25.28
C LYS A 202 -1.01 -12.01 24.39
N LYS A 203 -1.78 -10.91 24.35
CA LYS A 203 -2.97 -10.80 23.50
C LYS A 203 -2.63 -10.93 22.01
N ALA A 204 -1.66 -10.15 21.54
CA ALA A 204 -1.18 -10.18 20.16
C ALA A 204 -0.64 -11.57 19.80
N THR A 205 0.14 -12.20 20.68
CA THR A 205 0.67 -13.55 20.47
C THR A 205 -0.44 -14.59 20.31
N LYS A 206 -1.50 -14.54 21.12
CA LYS A 206 -2.62 -15.48 21.05
C LYS A 206 -3.37 -15.41 19.71
N ILE A 207 -3.49 -14.21 19.16
CA ILE A 207 -4.24 -13.95 17.92
C ILE A 207 -3.33 -14.18 16.70
N LEU A 208 -2.23 -13.44 16.62
CA LEU A 208 -1.33 -13.38 15.46
C LEU A 208 -0.31 -14.51 15.42
N GLY A 209 -0.05 -15.18 16.55
CA GLY A 209 0.87 -16.33 16.63
C GLY A 209 0.42 -17.56 15.83
N LYS A 210 -0.84 -17.56 15.35
CA LYS A 210 -1.41 -18.62 14.51
C LYS A 210 -1.10 -18.46 13.02
N LEU A 211 -0.58 -17.29 12.60
CA LEU A 211 -0.20 -17.06 11.21
C LEU A 211 0.94 -18.01 10.82
N LYS A 212 0.82 -18.58 9.61
CA LYS A 212 1.80 -19.52 9.07
C LYS A 212 3.12 -18.80 8.78
N ASN A 213 4.23 -19.46 9.10
CA ASN A 213 5.56 -18.99 8.72
C ASN A 213 6.11 -19.84 7.58
N PHE A 214 6.69 -19.17 6.60
CA PHE A 214 7.33 -19.74 5.41
C PHE A 214 8.26 -18.68 4.81
N LYS A 215 9.09 -19.07 3.84
CA LYS A 215 10.01 -18.14 3.19
C LYS A 215 9.28 -17.32 2.13
N PRO A 216 9.19 -15.98 2.24
CA PRO A 216 8.49 -15.16 1.25
C PRO A 216 9.21 -15.10 -0.10
N LYS A 217 8.44 -14.92 -1.18
CA LYS A 217 8.95 -14.60 -2.52
C LYS A 217 9.78 -13.32 -2.45
N LYS A 218 10.87 -13.27 -3.22
CA LYS A 218 11.69 -12.06 -3.37
C LYS A 218 11.22 -11.26 -4.57
N PHE A 219 11.40 -9.94 -4.51
CA PHE A 219 11.18 -9.06 -5.65
C PHE A 219 12.39 -9.07 -6.61
N ASP A 220 12.14 -8.70 -7.86
CA ASP A 220 13.20 -8.47 -8.84
C ASP A 220 13.90 -7.13 -8.56
N LYS A 221 15.24 -7.16 -8.56
CA LYS A 221 16.04 -5.96 -8.34
C LYS A 221 15.98 -5.03 -9.54
N VAL A 222 15.96 -3.73 -9.26
CA VAL A 222 16.04 -2.72 -10.31
C VAL A 222 17.38 -2.83 -11.03
N GLY A 223 17.33 -3.26 -12.28
CA GLY A 223 18.49 -3.27 -13.18
C GLY A 223 18.72 -1.91 -13.82
N ARG A 224 19.75 -1.82 -14.67
CA ARG A 224 19.93 -0.66 -15.55
C ARG A 224 18.71 -0.51 -16.46
N LEU A 225 18.23 0.73 -16.63
CA LEU A 225 17.15 1.01 -17.57
C LEU A 225 17.57 0.55 -18.97
N LYS A 226 16.80 -0.36 -19.54
CA LYS A 226 16.96 -0.81 -20.93
C LYS A 226 16.17 0.13 -21.82
N GLY A 227 16.79 0.66 -22.87
CA GLY A 227 16.14 1.54 -23.84
C GLY A 227 16.64 2.98 -23.83
N LYS A 228 16.39 3.67 -24.94
CA LYS A 228 16.79 5.06 -25.20
C LYS A 228 15.64 6.05 -25.05
N GLU A 229 14.40 5.57 -24.88
CA GLU A 229 13.25 6.44 -24.68
C GLU A 229 13.43 7.24 -23.38
N ARG A 230 13.26 8.55 -23.47
CA ARG A 230 13.37 9.51 -22.35
C ARG A 230 12.16 10.43 -22.23
N VAL A 231 11.26 10.37 -23.21
CA VAL A 231 10.08 11.20 -23.33
C VAL A 231 8.97 10.31 -23.85
N LYS A 232 7.82 10.35 -23.17
CA LYS A 232 6.60 9.66 -23.57
C LYS A 232 5.48 10.67 -23.57
N LEU A 233 4.81 10.76 -24.71
CA LEU A 233 3.70 11.68 -24.92
C LEU A 233 2.42 10.86 -25.03
N ILE A 234 1.46 11.12 -24.16
CA ILE A 234 0.11 10.55 -24.26
C ILE A 234 -0.84 11.69 -24.58
N TYR A 235 -1.54 11.55 -25.70
CA TYR A 235 -2.55 12.51 -26.10
C TYR A 235 -3.91 12.11 -25.51
N LYS A 236 -4.57 13.06 -24.84
CA LYS A 236 -5.96 12.97 -24.41
C LYS A 236 -6.62 14.32 -24.71
N LYS A 237 -7.90 14.30 -25.09
CA LYS A 237 -8.66 15.53 -25.36
C LYS A 237 -9.02 16.20 -24.03
N THR A 238 -8.14 17.09 -23.55
CA THR A 238 -8.28 17.84 -22.30
C THR A 238 -7.85 19.31 -22.50
N GLU A 239 -8.35 20.21 -21.65
CA GLU A 239 -8.02 21.65 -21.71
C GLU A 239 -6.63 21.99 -21.14
N GLN A 240 -6.01 21.06 -20.41
CA GLN A 240 -4.72 21.25 -19.76
C GLN A 240 -3.72 20.15 -20.14
N ALA A 241 -2.45 20.52 -20.24
CA ALA A 241 -1.34 19.60 -20.35
C ALA A 241 -0.78 19.28 -18.96
N HIS A 242 -0.40 18.03 -18.76
CA HIS A 242 0.21 17.51 -17.53
C HIS A 242 1.63 17.04 -17.84
N ILE A 243 2.62 17.55 -17.12
CA ILE A 243 4.04 17.27 -17.37
C ILE A 243 4.66 16.77 -16.06
N SER A 244 5.27 15.59 -16.11
CA SER A 244 6.05 15.03 -15.01
C SER A 244 7.49 14.79 -15.46
N LEU A 245 8.45 15.17 -14.63
CA LEU A 245 9.88 15.05 -14.88
C LEU A 245 10.50 14.30 -13.72
N GLY A 246 11.21 13.20 -14.01
CA GLY A 246 11.77 12.35 -12.97
C GLY A 246 13.10 11.73 -13.35
N LEU A 247 13.80 11.29 -12.32
CA LEU A 247 15.04 10.54 -12.39
C LEU A 247 15.05 9.50 -11.27
N ARG A 248 15.67 8.34 -11.52
CA ARG A 248 15.93 7.36 -10.46
C ARG A 248 16.95 7.95 -9.48
N ALA A 249 16.73 7.74 -8.19
CA ALA A 249 17.51 8.37 -7.15
C ALA A 249 18.04 7.34 -6.13
N TYR A 250 17.84 7.61 -4.85
CA TYR A 250 18.42 6.87 -3.73
C TYR A 250 17.41 5.89 -3.14
N SER A 251 17.88 4.68 -2.87
CA SER A 251 17.09 3.68 -2.16
C SER A 251 16.75 4.11 -0.73
N LEU A 252 15.76 3.43 -0.15
CA LEU A 252 15.31 3.64 1.22
C LEU A 252 16.44 3.52 2.26
N PHE A 253 17.51 2.78 1.94
CA PHE A 253 18.62 2.52 2.83
C PHE A 253 19.85 3.40 2.55
N ASP A 254 19.83 4.22 1.50
CA ASP A 254 20.95 5.11 1.20
C ASP A 254 20.87 6.39 2.06
N PRO A 255 21.94 6.77 2.78
CA PRO A 255 21.94 7.96 3.64
C PRO A 255 21.74 9.28 2.87
N LYS A 256 22.01 9.33 1.56
CA LYS A 256 21.80 10.52 0.74
C LYS A 256 20.33 10.84 0.50
N ARG A 257 19.41 9.91 0.79
CA ARG A 257 17.95 10.18 0.73
C ARG A 257 17.54 11.37 1.59
N TYR A 258 18.19 11.59 2.74
CA TYR A 258 17.90 12.73 3.60
C TYR A 258 18.31 14.07 2.96
N ALA A 259 19.45 14.09 2.26
CA ALA A 259 19.86 15.28 1.50
C ALA A 259 18.91 15.55 0.33
N LEU A 260 18.42 14.49 -0.33
CA LEU A 260 17.39 14.59 -1.37
C LEU A 260 16.07 15.14 -0.82
N ASP A 261 15.64 14.73 0.38
CA ASP A 261 14.41 15.24 1.00
C ASP A 261 14.50 16.74 1.35
N VAL A 262 15.67 17.20 1.79
CA VAL A 262 15.93 18.64 1.99
C VAL A 262 15.89 19.38 0.66
N LEU A 263 16.55 18.85 -0.38
CA LEU A 263 16.51 19.43 -1.72
C LEU A 263 15.07 19.52 -2.26
N ASN A 264 14.30 18.44 -2.14
CA ASN A 264 12.90 18.39 -2.54
C ASN A 264 12.05 19.44 -1.80
N THR A 265 12.33 19.66 -0.51
CA THR A 265 11.67 20.69 0.28
C THR A 265 11.94 22.10 -0.26
N ILE A 266 13.20 22.40 -0.61
CA ILE A 266 13.58 23.69 -1.19
C ILE A 266 12.99 23.89 -2.58
N LEU A 267 12.94 22.83 -3.40
CA LEU A 267 12.52 22.91 -4.78
C LEU A 267 11.01 23.06 -4.94
N GLY A 268 10.20 22.18 -4.35
CA GLY A 268 8.78 22.10 -4.69
C GLY A 268 7.81 21.72 -3.57
N ARG A 269 8.24 21.62 -2.30
CA ARG A 269 7.30 21.42 -1.19
C ARG A 269 6.84 22.77 -0.61
N GLY A 270 5.55 23.04 -0.75
CA GLY A 270 4.90 24.21 -0.15
C GLY A 270 5.04 25.50 -0.98
N MET A 271 4.33 26.54 -0.54
CA MET A 271 4.19 27.79 -1.30
C MET A 271 5.45 28.67 -1.28
N SER A 272 6.36 28.44 -0.33
CA SER A 272 7.65 29.14 -0.25
C SER A 272 8.75 28.47 -1.09
N SER A 273 8.44 27.38 -1.78
CA SER A 273 9.41 26.64 -2.58
C SER A 273 9.81 27.37 -3.86
N ARG A 274 10.99 27.05 -4.40
CA ARG A 274 11.54 27.73 -5.58
C ARG A 274 10.64 27.57 -6.81
N LEU A 275 10.09 26.38 -7.04
CA LEU A 275 9.20 26.10 -8.16
C LEU A 275 7.89 26.88 -8.01
N PHE A 276 7.30 26.90 -6.82
CA PHE A 276 6.07 27.65 -6.57
C PHE A 276 6.26 29.14 -6.82
N ILE A 277 7.27 29.75 -6.19
CA ILE A 277 7.52 31.20 -6.31
C ILE A 277 7.87 31.59 -7.74
N ASN A 278 8.79 30.87 -8.39
CA ASN A 278 9.31 31.33 -9.67
C ASN A 278 8.44 30.91 -10.85
N VAL A 279 7.92 29.68 -10.90
CA VAL A 279 7.18 29.18 -12.05
C VAL A 279 5.69 29.53 -11.97
N ARG A 280 5.07 29.32 -10.80
CA ARG A 280 3.65 29.59 -10.60
C ARG A 280 3.38 31.07 -10.29
N GLU A 281 3.96 31.62 -9.22
CA GLU A 281 3.59 32.97 -8.75
C GLU A 281 4.15 34.09 -9.64
N ARG A 282 5.45 34.09 -9.92
CA ARG A 282 6.09 35.18 -10.68
C ARG A 282 5.83 35.12 -12.18
N LEU A 283 5.90 33.92 -12.76
CA LEU A 283 5.79 33.74 -14.21
C LEU A 283 4.39 33.34 -14.69
N GLY A 284 3.52 32.84 -13.81
CA GLY A 284 2.15 32.43 -14.18
C GLY A 284 2.08 31.25 -15.16
N LEU A 285 3.14 30.42 -15.25
CA LEU A 285 3.27 29.39 -16.29
C LEU A 285 2.55 28.08 -15.97
N ALA A 286 2.16 27.87 -14.72
CA ALA A 286 1.51 26.65 -14.28
C ALA A 286 0.44 26.94 -13.23
N TYR A 287 -0.71 26.27 -13.34
CA TYR A 287 -1.77 26.34 -12.33
C TYR A 287 -1.35 25.68 -11.01
N TYR A 288 -0.57 24.60 -11.09
CA TYR A 288 0.00 23.89 -9.96
C TYR A 288 1.39 23.37 -10.34
N ILE A 289 2.30 23.34 -9.37
CA ILE A 289 3.65 22.78 -9.53
C ILE A 289 4.12 22.26 -8.17
N ALA A 290 4.74 21.09 -8.17
CA ALA A 290 5.26 20.44 -6.97
C ALA A 290 6.44 19.55 -7.34
N SER A 291 7.17 19.10 -6.32
CA SER A 291 8.16 18.03 -6.45
C SER A 291 8.01 17.03 -5.31
N SER A 292 8.33 15.78 -5.60
CA SER A 292 8.30 14.67 -4.65
C SER A 292 9.54 13.80 -4.80
N SER A 293 9.83 13.01 -3.76
CA SER A 293 10.82 11.95 -3.75
C SER A 293 10.14 10.69 -3.22
N THR A 294 10.30 9.58 -3.94
CA THR A 294 9.81 8.26 -3.51
C THR A 294 11.00 7.32 -3.48
N SER A 295 11.18 6.61 -2.37
CA SER A 295 12.27 5.63 -2.22
C SER A 295 11.69 4.23 -2.10
N TYR A 296 12.26 3.31 -2.87
CA TYR A 296 11.98 1.87 -2.77
C TYR A 296 13.18 1.16 -2.11
N GLN A 297 13.05 -0.14 -1.85
CA GLN A 297 14.10 -0.90 -1.15
C GLN A 297 15.49 -0.83 -1.82
N ASP A 298 15.57 -0.65 -3.13
CA ASP A 298 16.82 -0.71 -3.92
C ASP A 298 17.00 0.44 -4.93
N THR A 299 16.13 1.46 -4.94
CA THR A 299 16.25 2.65 -5.82
C THR A 299 15.50 3.87 -5.31
#